data_AF-A0A659UFU1-F1
#
_entry.id   AF-A0A659UFU1-F1
#
_cell.length_a   1.000
_cell.length_b   1.000
_cell.length_c   1.000
_cell.angle_alpha   90.00
_cell.angle_beta   90.00
_cell.angle_gamma   90.00
#
_symmetry.space_group_name_H-M   'P 1'
#
loop_
_entity.id
_entity.type
_entity.pdbx_description
1 polymer ?
#
loop_
_entity_poly.entity_id
_entity_poly.type
_entity_poly.pdbx_seq_one_letter_code
_entity_poly.pdbx_strand_id
1 'polypeptide(L)'
;ALTTPGHVARLIDGYKADHIHIVTEGPLGIMARRYCRNAGRPFTTSYHTRFPEYLSARLPVPESWAYRWLRDFHNSGQGTLVATQSLADDLAARGFN
;
A
#
# COMPACT_ATOMS: atom_id res chain seq x y z
N ALA A 1 18.42 5.55 9.84
CA ALA A 1 17.49 5.05 10.87
C ALA A 1 16.70 3.87 10.30
N LEU A 2 16.39 2.85 11.11
CA LEU A 2 15.60 1.70 10.67
C LEU A 2 14.10 1.97 10.81
N THR A 3 13.32 1.48 9.84
CA THR A 3 11.86 1.58 9.86
C THR A 3 11.28 0.50 10.77
N THR A 4 10.99 0.87 12.04
CA THR A 4 10.40 -0.06 13.02
C THR A 4 8.94 0.29 13.32
N PRO A 5 8.10 -0.68 13.73
CA PRO A 5 6.69 -0.43 14.02
C PRO A 5 6.49 0.67 15.08
N GLY A 6 7.26 0.62 16.18
CA GLY A 6 7.12 1.58 17.27
C GLY A 6 7.57 2.99 16.90
N HIS A 7 8.56 3.13 16.01
CA HIS A 7 8.98 4.44 15.52
C HIS A 7 7.91 5.08 14.64
N VAL A 8 7.35 4.31 13.69
CA VAL A 8 6.31 4.80 12.79
C VAL A 8 5.03 5.16 13.54
N ALA A 9 4.58 4.32 14.49
CA ALA A 9 3.42 4.61 15.32
C ALA A 9 3.58 5.94 16.08
N ARG A 10 4.73 6.14 16.74
CA ARG A 10 5.01 7.37 17.50
C ARG A 10 5.03 8.61 16.63
N LEU A 11 5.56 8.52 15.41
CA LEU A 11 5.51 9.63 14.45
C LEU A 11 4.07 9.95 14.08
N ILE A 12 3.29 8.96 13.65
CA ILE A 12 1.89 9.15 13.24
C ILE A 12 1.07 9.78 14.38
N ASP A 13 1.23 9.30 15.62
CA ASP A 13 0.53 9.84 16.79
C ASP A 13 0.99 11.25 17.15
N GLY A 14 2.30 11.50 17.06
CA GLY A 14 2.89 12.80 17.35
C GLY A 14 2.40 13.92 16.41
N TYR A 15 2.14 13.58 15.14
CA TYR A 15 1.59 14.53 14.16
C TYR A 15 0.09 14.81 14.34
N LYS A 16 -0.63 14.03 15.16
CA LYS A 16 -2.08 14.18 15.38
C LYS A 16 -2.88 14.31 14.06
N ALA A 17 -2.46 13.59 13.02
CA ALA A 17 -3.08 13.70 11.71
C ALA A 17 -4.53 13.21 11.76
N ASP A 18 -5.48 13.92 11.14
CA ASP A 18 -6.87 13.45 11.02
C ASP A 18 -7.03 12.36 9.96
N HIS A 19 -6.23 12.46 8.90
CA HIS A 19 -6.25 11.54 7.75
C HIS A 19 -4.86 10.99 7.47
N ILE A 20 -4.79 9.72 7.09
CA ILE A 20 -3.55 9.03 6.77
C ILE A 20 -3.59 8.57 5.32
N HIS A 21 -2.57 8.94 4.55
CA HIS A 21 -2.39 8.50 3.17
C HIS A 21 -1.01 7.84 3.02
N ILE A 22 -1.00 6.60 2.53
CA ILE A 22 0.21 5.79 2.40
C ILE A 22 0.62 5.71 0.91
N VAL A 23 1.74 6.34 0.57
CA VAL A 23 2.22 6.50 -0.82
C VAL A 23 3.38 5.56 -1.15
N THR A 24 3.53 4.48 -0.40
CA THR A 24 4.60 3.51 -0.64
C THR A 24 4.18 2.14 -0.15
N GLU A 25 4.52 1.12 -0.92
CA GLU A 25 4.27 -0.28 -0.58
C GLU A 25 5.49 -0.89 0.16
N GLY A 26 6.57 -0.12 0.32
CA GLY A 26 7.79 -0.54 1.01
C GLY A 26 7.67 -0.64 2.53
N PRO A 27 8.80 -0.86 3.26
CA PRO A 27 8.80 -1.09 4.70
C PRO A 27 8.04 -0.04 5.51
N LEU A 28 8.15 1.24 5.14
CA LEU A 28 7.44 2.34 5.81
C LEU A 28 5.93 2.21 5.65
N GLY A 29 5.46 1.95 4.44
CA GLY A 29 4.05 1.75 4.16
C GLY A 29 3.49 0.52 4.87
N ILE A 30 4.23 -0.59 4.90
CA ILE A 30 3.82 -1.80 5.62
C ILE A 30 3.68 -1.51 7.12
N MET A 31 4.62 -0.77 7.71
CA MET A 31 4.53 -0.42 9.14
C MET A 31 3.40 0.57 9.42
N ALA A 32 3.20 1.57 8.57
CA ALA A 32 2.10 2.52 8.68
C ALA A 32 0.73 1.82 8.53
N ARG A 33 0.58 0.96 7.52
CA ARG A 33 -0.60 0.11 7.30
C ARG A 33 -0.89 -0.73 8.55
N ARG A 34 0.12 -1.42 9.07
CA ARG A 34 -0.01 -2.27 10.26
C ARG A 34 -0.48 -1.45 11.46
N TYR A 35 0.10 -0.27 11.68
CA TYR A 35 -0.32 0.63 12.75
C TYR A 35 -1.79 1.06 12.58
N CYS A 36 -2.15 1.55 11.40
CA CYS A 36 -3.52 2.02 11.11
C CYS A 36 -4.55 0.91 11.33
N ARG A 37 -4.28 -0.31 10.85
CA ARG A 37 -5.15 -1.47 11.07
C ARG A 37 -5.31 -1.82 12.55
N ASN A 38 -4.21 -1.84 13.30
CA ASN A 38 -4.24 -2.18 14.72
C ASN A 38 -4.94 -1.11 15.57
N ALA A 39 -4.81 0.16 15.20
CA ALA A 39 -5.42 1.29 15.90
C ALA A 39 -6.84 1.63 15.38
N GLY A 40 -7.38 0.86 14.42
CA GLY A 40 -8.70 1.11 13.84
C GLY A 40 -8.80 2.44 13.08
N ARG A 41 -7.67 2.95 12.59
CA ARG A 41 -7.60 4.26 11.91
C ARG A 41 -7.78 4.08 10.40
N PRO A 42 -8.72 4.80 9.77
CA PRO A 42 -8.88 4.74 8.33
C PRO A 42 -7.66 5.36 7.62
N PHE A 43 -7.30 4.79 6.48
CA PHE A 43 -6.24 5.29 5.64
C PHE A 43 -6.53 4.99 4.17
N THR A 44 -5.89 5.75 3.28
CA THR A 44 -5.92 5.49 1.83
C THR A 44 -4.52 5.15 1.33
N THR A 45 -4.44 4.55 0.16
CA THR A 45 -3.17 4.19 -0.49
C THR A 45 -3.10 4.74 -1.91
N SER A 46 -1.93 4.73 -2.53
CA SER A 46 -1.78 5.05 -3.96
C SER A 46 -0.99 3.99 -4.69
N TYR A 47 -1.43 3.63 -5.90
CA TYR A 47 -0.73 2.72 -6.80
C TYR A 47 -0.11 3.52 -7.95
N HIS A 48 1.22 3.63 -7.96
CA HIS A 48 1.93 4.48 -8.93
C HIS A 48 2.81 3.72 -9.90
N THR A 49 3.21 2.49 -9.57
CA THR A 49 4.13 1.72 -10.40
C THR A 49 3.55 0.35 -10.71
N ARG A 50 3.74 -0.08 -11.96
CA ARG A 50 3.54 -1.47 -12.39
C ARG A 50 4.66 -2.36 -11.83
N PHE A 51 4.73 -2.42 -10.50
CA PHE A 51 5.76 -3.13 -9.75
C PHE A 51 5.76 -4.64 -10.04
N PRO A 52 4.61 -5.33 -10.16
CA PRO A 52 4.57 -6.75 -10.53
C PRO A 52 5.32 -7.03 -11.85
N GLU A 53 5.03 -6.25 -12.87
CA GLU A 53 5.65 -6.37 -14.20
C GLU A 53 7.14 -6.00 -14.15
N TYR A 54 7.50 -4.93 -13.43
CA TYR A 54 8.88 -4.53 -13.21
C TYR A 54 9.71 -5.63 -12.52
N LEU A 55 9.13 -6.29 -11.52
CA LEU A 55 9.76 -7.33 -10.72
C LEU A 55 9.97 -8.61 -11.55
N SER A 56 8.91 -9.07 -12.24
CA SER A 56 8.93 -10.24 -13.14
C SER A 56 9.96 -10.08 -14.27
N ALA A 57 10.15 -8.86 -14.77
CA ALA A 57 11.15 -8.57 -15.80
C ALA A 57 12.61 -8.67 -15.29
N ARG A 58 12.85 -8.61 -13.97
CA ARG A 58 14.20 -8.60 -13.38
C ARG A 58 14.55 -9.86 -12.61
N LEU A 59 13.54 -10.50 -12.03
CA LEU A 59 13.67 -11.69 -11.21
C LEU A 59 12.61 -12.70 -11.66
N PRO A 60 12.87 -14.02 -11.59
CA PRO A 60 11.93 -15.05 -12.00
C PRO A 60 10.79 -15.22 -10.98
N VAL A 61 10.04 -14.15 -10.74
CA VAL A 61 8.91 -14.09 -9.80
C VAL A 61 7.63 -13.91 -10.61
N PRO A 62 6.64 -14.81 -10.48
CA PRO A 62 5.35 -14.65 -11.15
C PRO A 62 4.66 -13.35 -10.72
N GLU A 63 4.17 -12.57 -11.69
CA GLU A 63 3.44 -11.32 -11.43
C GLU A 63 2.25 -11.55 -10.47
N SER A 64 1.58 -12.69 -10.59
CA SER A 64 0.44 -13.06 -9.74
C SER A 64 0.76 -13.03 -8.25
N TRP A 65 1.99 -13.34 -7.86
CA TRP A 65 2.43 -13.28 -6.46
C TRP A 65 2.56 -11.83 -5.99
N ALA A 66 3.18 -10.98 -6.81
CA ALA A 66 3.33 -9.56 -6.53
C ALA A 66 1.96 -8.86 -6.51
N TYR A 67 1.07 -9.14 -7.47
CA TYR A 67 -0.30 -8.65 -7.45
C TYR A 67 -1.07 -9.10 -6.23
N ARG A 68 -0.92 -10.37 -5.79
CA ARG A 68 -1.59 -10.85 -4.57
C ARG A 68 -1.15 -10.06 -3.34
N TRP A 69 0.13 -9.76 -3.23
CA TRP A 69 0.67 -8.96 -2.13
C TRP A 69 0.18 -7.50 -2.20
N LEU A 70 0.26 -6.87 -3.37
CA LEU A 70 -0.23 -5.50 -3.58
C LEU A 70 -1.73 -5.40 -3.29
N ARG A 71 -2.52 -6.37 -3.73
CA ARG A 71 -3.95 -6.41 -3.45
C ARG A 71 -4.26 -6.49 -1.96
N ASP A 72 -3.54 -7.31 -1.17
CA ASP A 72 -3.69 -7.30 0.29
C ASP A 72 -3.33 -5.93 0.90
N PHE A 73 -2.27 -5.30 0.39
CA PHE A 73 -1.83 -4.00 0.86
C PHE A 73 -2.89 -2.92 0.59
N HIS A 74 -3.31 -2.79 -0.66
CA HIS A 74 -4.20 -1.72 -1.14
C HIS A 74 -5.65 -1.90 -0.66
N ASN A 75 -6.21 -3.11 -0.69
CA ASN A 75 -7.60 -3.38 -0.27
C ASN A 75 -7.81 -3.28 1.25
N SER A 76 -6.75 -3.07 2.02
CA SER A 76 -6.87 -2.91 3.47
C SER A 76 -7.14 -1.48 3.93
N GLY A 77 -7.02 -0.51 3.02
CA GLY A 77 -7.42 0.87 3.23
C GLY A 77 -8.88 1.10 2.87
N GLN A 78 -9.32 2.35 2.94
CA GLN A 78 -10.63 2.82 2.51
C GLN A 78 -10.69 3.15 1.00
N GLY A 79 -9.56 3.05 0.30
CA GLY A 79 -9.48 3.29 -1.12
C GLY A 79 -8.04 3.38 -1.62
N THR A 80 -7.89 3.15 -2.93
CA THR A 80 -6.62 3.19 -3.64
C THR A 80 -6.69 4.24 -4.75
N LEU A 81 -5.84 5.26 -4.66
CA LEU A 81 -5.73 6.31 -5.66
C LEU A 81 -4.85 5.80 -6.81
N VAL A 82 -5.30 6.02 -8.03
CA VAL A 82 -4.65 5.57 -9.27
C VAL A 82 -4.57 6.72 -10.26
N ALA A 83 -3.61 6.67 -11.17
CA ALA A 83 -3.34 7.79 -12.08
C ALA A 83 -4.40 7.97 -13.19
N THR A 84 -5.05 6.88 -13.62
CA THR A 84 -6.01 6.90 -14.75
C THR A 84 -7.15 5.94 -14.53
N GLN A 85 -8.28 6.19 -15.19
CA GLN A 85 -9.43 5.27 -15.19
C GLN A 85 -9.05 3.89 -15.76
N SER A 86 -8.27 3.85 -16.84
CA SER A 86 -7.81 2.59 -17.43
C SER A 86 -6.99 1.73 -16.46
N LEU A 87 -6.20 2.35 -15.58
CA LEU A 87 -5.47 1.64 -14.53
C LEU A 87 -6.41 1.19 -13.40
N ALA A 88 -7.42 2.01 -13.06
CA ALA A 88 -8.47 1.61 -12.12
C ALA A 88 -9.17 0.33 -12.59
N ASP A 89 -9.57 0.29 -13.87
CA ASP A 89 -10.28 -0.83 -14.47
C ASP A 89 -9.41 -2.11 -14.52
N ASP A 90 -8.12 -1.98 -14.90
CA ASP A 90 -7.14 -3.08 -14.90
C ASP A 90 -6.95 -3.65 -13.48
N LEU A 91 -6.84 -2.79 -12.46
CA LEU A 91 -6.70 -3.22 -11.07
C LEU A 91 -8.00 -3.84 -10.54
N ALA A 92 -9.17 -3.27 -10.87
CA ALA A 92 -10.47 -3.84 -10.51
C ALA A 92 -10.67 -5.24 -11.08
N ALA A 93 -10.29 -5.46 -12.34
CA ALA A 93 -10.30 -6.79 -12.98
C ALA A 93 -9.38 -7.80 -12.27
N ARG A 94 -8.37 -7.32 -11.52
CA ARG A 94 -7.45 -8.13 -10.70
C ARG A 94 -7.90 -8.26 -9.24
N GLY A 95 -9.07 -7.72 -8.89
CA GLY A 95 -9.69 -7.81 -7.56
C GLY A 95 -9.21 -6.76 -6.57
N PHE A 96 -8.70 -5.63 -7.04
CA PHE A 96 -8.51 -4.44 -6.21
C PHE A 96 -9.87 -3.75 -6.01
N ASN A 97 -10.16 -3.32 -4.79
CA ASN A 97 -11.46 -2.74 -4.41
C ASN A 97 -11.29 -1.35 -3.79
#